data_AF-A0A849T6X9-F1
#
_entry.id   AF-A0A849T6X9-F1
#
_cell.length_a   1.000
_cell.length_b   1.000
_cell.length_c   1.000
_cell.angle_alpha   90.00
_cell.angle_beta   90.00
_cell.angle_gamma   90.00
#
_symmetry.space_group_name_H-M   'P 1'
#
loop_
_entity.id
_entity.type
_entity.pdbx_description
1 polymer ?
#
loop_
_entity_poly.entity_id
_entity_poly.type
_entity_poly.pdbx_seq_one_letter_code
_entity_poly.pdbx_strand_id
1 'polypeptide(L)'
;MKLLKWKYCPMNKSLSLWAIKNGNGKAISFASKMKLLQPYQADVIRNLTEIDVIQFIKVKENAVWASSEAKGHHKLPVTRPEHFSAVGIRIEFDFKFQNVEFVEINSPVKGYGKKMVDAVLSSLPLAWHPTVVFDQSDGFWEKMKAHYSNVEWLEI
;
A
#
# COMPACT_ATOMS: atom_id res chain seq x y z
N MET A 1 -47.31 0.40 15.14
CA MET A 1 -46.09 0.95 14.50
C MET A 1 -44.85 0.35 15.17
N LYS A 2 -44.17 -0.61 14.53
CA LYS A 2 -42.89 -1.14 15.01
C LYS A 2 -41.78 -0.18 14.59
N LEU A 3 -41.19 0.50 15.56
CA LEU A 3 -39.94 1.24 15.38
C LEU A 3 -38.84 0.25 14.98
N LEU A 4 -38.38 0.35 13.73
CA LEU A 4 -37.18 -0.34 13.23
C LEU A 4 -35.97 0.17 14.02
N LYS A 5 -35.63 -0.54 15.10
CA LYS A 5 -34.34 -0.42 15.77
C LYS A 5 -33.26 -0.89 14.78
N TRP A 6 -32.59 0.05 14.13
CA TRP A 6 -31.32 -0.23 13.47
C TRP A 6 -30.35 -0.77 14.52
N LYS A 7 -30.05 -2.07 14.43
CA LYS A 7 -29.05 -2.72 15.27
C LYS A 7 -27.69 -2.10 14.94
N TYR A 8 -27.07 -1.51 15.95
CA TYR A 8 -25.62 -1.23 15.98
C TYR A 8 -24.87 -2.48 15.48
N CYS A 9 -24.15 -2.36 14.36
CA CYS A 9 -23.34 -3.43 13.79
C CYS A 9 -21.89 -3.25 14.25
N PRO A 10 -21.29 -4.17 15.01
CA PRO A 10 -19.91 -4.03 15.46
C PRO A 10 -18.95 -4.33 14.29
N MET A 11 -18.02 -3.42 14.01
CA MET A 11 -16.76 -3.55 13.26
C MET A 11 -16.67 -4.46 12.01
N ASN A 12 -16.24 -3.87 10.88
CA ASN A 12 -15.28 -4.44 9.92
C ASN A 12 -15.55 -5.80 9.21
N LYS A 13 -16.79 -6.28 9.17
CA LYS A 13 -17.11 -7.53 8.45
C LYS A 13 -16.97 -7.38 6.92
N SER A 14 -17.27 -6.20 6.38
CA SER A 14 -17.20 -5.91 4.95
C SER A 14 -15.76 -5.90 4.42
N LEU A 15 -14.80 -5.26 5.10
CA LEU A 15 -13.41 -5.26 4.62
C LEU A 15 -12.76 -6.62 4.79
N SER A 16 -13.09 -7.36 5.86
CA SER A 16 -12.64 -8.74 6.02
C SER A 16 -13.09 -9.64 4.87
N LEU A 17 -14.37 -9.54 4.46
CA LEU A 17 -14.89 -10.27 3.30
C LEU A 17 -14.24 -9.79 1.99
N TRP A 18 -14.03 -8.49 1.85
CA TRP A 18 -13.34 -7.92 0.70
C TRP A 18 -11.90 -8.46 0.59
N ALA A 19 -11.16 -8.55 1.69
CA ALA A 19 -9.80 -9.09 1.72
C ALA A 19 -9.76 -10.57 1.34
N ILE A 20 -10.70 -11.38 1.83
CA ILE A 20 -10.77 -12.80 1.45
C ILE A 20 -11.02 -12.94 -0.07
N LYS A 21 -11.91 -12.11 -0.62
CA LYS A 21 -12.27 -12.17 -2.04
C LYS A 21 -11.15 -11.68 -2.98
N ASN A 22 -10.42 -10.64 -2.58
CA ASN A 22 -9.46 -9.95 -3.46
C ASN A 22 -8.00 -10.22 -3.08
N GLY A 23 -7.76 -10.98 -2.02
CA GLY A 23 -6.43 -11.13 -1.45
C GLY A 23 -5.52 -12.13 -2.15
N ASN A 24 -6.00 -12.88 -3.15
CA ASN A 24 -5.21 -13.89 -3.88
C ASN A 24 -4.41 -14.83 -2.95
N GLY A 25 -5.05 -15.30 -1.88
CA GLY A 25 -4.41 -16.15 -0.84
C GLY A 25 -3.42 -15.43 0.09
N LYS A 26 -3.19 -14.13 -0.09
CA LYS A 26 -2.29 -13.31 0.72
C LYS A 26 -2.97 -12.83 2.01
N ALA A 27 -2.16 -12.55 3.02
CA ALA A 27 -2.64 -12.08 4.32
C ALA A 27 -2.87 -10.55 4.29
N ILE A 28 -4.12 -10.13 4.09
CA ILE A 28 -4.53 -8.72 4.19
C ILE A 28 -5.14 -8.45 5.57
N SER A 29 -4.66 -7.40 6.24
CA SER A 29 -5.19 -6.95 7.53
C SER A 29 -5.50 -5.46 7.53
N PHE A 30 -6.57 -5.07 8.22
CA PHE A 30 -6.99 -3.67 8.36
C PHE A 30 -6.80 -3.20 9.80
N ALA A 31 -6.38 -1.95 9.98
CA ALA A 31 -6.34 -1.33 11.29
C ALA A 31 -7.75 -1.28 11.92
N SER A 32 -7.84 -1.50 13.23
CA SER A 32 -9.13 -1.62 13.95
C SER A 32 -10.04 -0.40 13.83
N LYS A 33 -9.46 0.79 13.63
CA LYS A 33 -10.20 2.05 13.49
C LYS A 33 -10.63 2.36 12.05
N MET A 34 -10.21 1.56 11.07
CA MET A 34 -10.51 1.81 9.67
C MET A 34 -12.00 1.61 9.40
N LYS A 35 -12.65 2.64 8.85
CA LYS A 35 -14.09 2.63 8.56
C LYS A 35 -14.40 2.41 7.09
N LEU A 36 -13.48 2.83 6.21
CA LEU A 36 -13.68 2.88 4.77
C LEU A 36 -12.37 2.59 4.05
N LEU A 37 -12.46 1.83 2.96
CA LEU A 37 -11.38 1.61 2.01
C LEU A 37 -11.70 2.40 0.73
N GLN A 38 -10.83 3.31 0.33
CA GLN A 38 -11.04 4.10 -0.88
C GLN A 38 -10.82 3.23 -2.13
N PRO A 39 -11.50 3.51 -3.27
CA PRO A 39 -11.37 2.71 -4.48
C PRO A 39 -9.92 2.54 -4.97
N TYR A 40 -9.15 3.62 -5.07
CA TYR A 40 -7.73 3.54 -5.49
C TYR A 40 -6.85 2.82 -4.46
N GLN A 41 -7.15 2.91 -3.15
CA GLN A 41 -6.46 2.08 -2.16
C GLN A 41 -6.74 0.59 -2.41
N ALA A 42 -7.99 0.25 -2.78
CA ALA A 42 -8.36 -1.12 -3.14
C ALA A 42 -7.63 -1.60 -4.41
N ASP A 43 -7.47 -0.72 -5.42
CA ASP A 43 -6.69 -0.99 -6.63
C ASP A 43 -5.21 -1.23 -6.33
N VAL A 44 -4.59 -0.36 -5.52
CA VAL A 44 -3.21 -0.54 -5.07
C VAL A 44 -3.04 -1.88 -4.36
N ILE A 45 -3.94 -2.22 -3.44
CA ILE A 45 -3.87 -3.49 -2.71
C ILE A 45 -3.96 -4.68 -3.66
N ARG A 46 -4.88 -4.66 -4.63
CA ARG A 46 -5.00 -5.72 -5.64
C ARG A 46 -3.73 -5.86 -6.47
N ASN A 47 -3.19 -4.76 -6.97
CA ASN A 47 -1.98 -4.80 -7.78
C ASN A 47 -0.78 -5.31 -6.97
N LEU A 48 -0.69 -4.96 -5.68
CA LEU A 48 0.33 -5.48 -4.77
C LEU A 48 0.15 -6.98 -4.48
N THR A 49 -1.08 -7.51 -4.44
CA THR A 49 -1.30 -8.96 -4.27
C THR A 49 -0.89 -9.81 -5.47
N GLU A 50 -0.83 -9.20 -6.66
CA GLU A 50 -0.35 -9.87 -7.89
C GLU A 50 1.18 -9.98 -7.95
N ILE A 51 1.90 -9.28 -7.07
CA ILE A 51 3.35 -9.45 -6.94
C ILE A 51 3.61 -10.76 -6.17
N ASP A 52 4.21 -11.73 -6.85
CA ASP A 52 4.35 -13.11 -6.41
C ASP A 52 5.01 -13.26 -5.02
N VAL A 53 6.03 -12.45 -4.75
CA VAL A 53 6.73 -12.47 -3.46
C VAL A 53 5.99 -11.78 -2.32
N ILE A 54 5.02 -10.90 -2.59
CA ILE A 54 4.28 -10.18 -1.53
C ILE A 54 3.32 -11.16 -0.85
N GLN A 55 3.34 -11.21 0.48
CA GLN A 55 2.55 -12.14 1.27
C GLN A 55 1.71 -11.46 2.35
N PHE A 56 2.19 -10.32 2.86
CA PHE A 56 1.58 -9.60 3.96
C PHE A 56 1.23 -8.20 3.55
N ILE A 57 -0.03 -7.82 3.68
CA ILE A 57 -0.52 -6.46 3.43
C ILE A 57 -1.23 -5.96 4.68
N LYS A 58 -0.87 -4.75 5.11
CA LYS A 58 -1.50 -4.06 6.21
C LYS A 58 -2.00 -2.70 5.76
N VAL A 59 -3.26 -2.44 6.01
CA VAL A 59 -3.95 -1.24 5.56
C VAL A 59 -4.37 -0.41 6.76
N LYS A 60 -4.03 0.87 6.71
CA LYS A 60 -4.48 1.92 7.61
C LYS A 60 -5.33 2.92 6.82
N GLU A 61 -5.96 3.84 7.54
CA GLU A 61 -6.80 4.90 6.96
C GLU A 61 -6.06 5.69 5.88
N ASN A 62 -4.80 6.04 6.12
CA ASN A 62 -3.95 6.83 5.21
C ASN A 62 -2.68 6.10 4.77
N ALA A 63 -2.57 4.77 4.93
CA ALA A 63 -1.33 4.07 4.59
C ALA A 63 -1.56 2.63 4.14
N VAL A 64 -0.71 2.16 3.24
CA VAL A 64 -0.63 0.75 2.84
C VAL A 64 0.80 0.27 3.02
N TRP A 65 0.93 -0.87 3.68
CA TRP A 65 2.15 -1.63 3.78
C TRP A 65 2.00 -2.95 3.06
N ALA A 66 2.98 -3.33 2.27
CA ALA A 66 3.05 -4.65 1.66
C ALA A 66 4.47 -5.19 1.77
N SER A 67 4.61 -6.49 2.06
CA SER A 67 5.93 -7.13 2.09
C SER A 67 5.85 -8.65 1.89
N SER A 68 6.96 -9.24 1.45
CA SER A 68 7.19 -10.68 1.49
C SER A 68 7.35 -11.22 2.91
N GLU A 69 7.74 -10.36 3.85
CA GLU A 69 8.03 -10.72 5.25
C GLU A 69 7.25 -9.86 6.23
N ALA A 70 7.00 -10.41 7.41
CA ALA A 70 6.34 -9.70 8.49
C ALA A 70 6.98 -10.03 9.84
N LYS A 71 7.00 -9.04 10.74
CA LYS A 71 7.60 -9.17 12.08
C LYS A 71 6.58 -8.99 13.20
N GLY A 72 6.85 -9.67 14.32
CA GLY A 72 6.08 -9.59 15.56
C GLY A 72 4.70 -10.24 15.49
N HIS A 73 4.03 -10.26 16.64
CA HIS A 73 2.73 -10.94 16.81
C HIS A 73 1.63 -10.37 15.89
N HIS A 74 1.71 -9.09 15.55
CA HIS A 74 0.74 -8.42 14.67
C HIS A 74 1.07 -8.50 13.18
N LYS A 75 2.03 -9.35 12.79
CA LYS A 75 2.49 -9.55 11.41
C LYS A 75 2.66 -8.23 10.67
N LEU A 76 3.47 -7.32 11.22
CA LEU A 76 3.73 -6.03 10.59
C LEU A 76 4.64 -6.23 9.37
N PRO A 77 4.23 -5.86 8.14
CA PRO A 77 5.07 -6.01 6.95
C PRO A 77 6.41 -5.30 7.09
N VAL A 78 7.50 -5.92 6.62
CA VAL A 78 8.85 -5.37 6.69
C VAL A 78 9.16 -4.57 5.42
N THR A 79 9.34 -3.25 5.57
CA THR A 79 9.52 -2.31 4.46
C THR A 79 10.80 -1.47 4.56
N ARG A 80 11.49 -1.55 5.70
CA ARG A 80 12.68 -0.76 6.00
C ARG A 80 13.76 -1.01 4.93
N PRO A 81 14.41 0.05 4.43
CA PRO A 81 15.59 -0.07 3.56
C PRO A 81 16.68 -0.96 4.16
N GLU A 82 17.52 -1.54 3.29
CA GLU A 82 18.68 -2.38 3.62
C GLU A 82 18.35 -3.72 4.30
N HIS A 83 17.07 -4.10 4.38
CA HIS A 83 16.73 -5.43 4.87
C HIS A 83 17.19 -6.50 3.84
N PHE A 84 17.91 -7.51 4.30
CA PHE A 84 18.64 -8.43 3.43
C PHE A 84 17.77 -9.32 2.53
N SER A 85 16.54 -9.64 2.95
CA SER A 85 15.64 -10.58 2.24
C SER A 85 14.27 -9.99 1.90
N ALA A 86 13.68 -9.19 2.80
CA ALA A 86 12.34 -8.66 2.63
C ALA A 86 12.18 -7.79 1.37
N VAL A 87 11.21 -8.11 0.52
CA VAL A 87 10.73 -7.22 -0.55
C VAL A 87 9.49 -6.53 -0.03
N GLY A 88 9.51 -5.21 0.14
CA GLY A 88 8.38 -4.49 0.70
C GLY A 88 8.34 -3.00 0.40
N ILE A 89 7.15 -2.43 0.58
CA ILE A 89 6.82 -1.04 0.31
C ILE A 89 5.86 -0.50 1.37
N ARG A 90 6.12 0.73 1.81
CA ARG A 90 5.22 1.56 2.62
C ARG A 90 4.86 2.80 1.82
N ILE A 91 3.56 3.01 1.65
CA ILE A 91 3.04 4.26 1.10
C ILE A 91 2.08 4.93 2.07
N GLU A 92 2.04 6.26 2.02
CA GLU A 92 1.10 7.08 2.77
C GLU A 92 0.33 7.99 1.81
N PHE A 93 -0.98 8.13 2.06
CA PHE A 93 -1.89 8.92 1.24
C PHE A 93 -2.22 10.22 1.97
N ASP A 94 -1.97 11.34 1.31
CA ASP A 94 -2.52 12.63 1.70
C ASP A 94 -3.74 12.93 0.82
N PHE A 95 -4.92 12.66 1.37
CA PHE A 95 -6.19 12.90 0.67
C PHE A 95 -6.49 14.38 0.45
N LYS A 96 -5.93 15.27 1.27
CA LYS A 96 -6.16 16.71 1.18
C LYS A 96 -5.40 17.31 0.01
N PHE A 97 -4.16 16.87 -0.19
CA PHE A 97 -3.29 17.34 -1.26
C PHE A 97 -3.22 16.40 -2.46
N GLN A 98 -4.01 15.31 -2.46
CA GLN A 98 -4.04 14.31 -3.53
C GLN A 98 -2.63 13.77 -3.82
N ASN A 99 -1.90 13.43 -2.76
CA ASN A 99 -0.50 13.01 -2.85
C ASN A 99 -0.32 11.59 -2.30
N VAL A 100 0.56 10.80 -2.90
CA VAL A 100 1.03 9.54 -2.34
C VAL A 100 2.52 9.59 -2.08
N GLU A 101 2.90 9.46 -0.82
CA GLU A 101 4.30 9.40 -0.42
C GLU A 101 4.79 7.95 -0.42
N PHE A 102 5.89 7.70 -1.13
CA PHE A 102 6.66 6.48 -1.01
C PHE A 102 7.61 6.59 0.19
N VAL A 103 7.11 6.24 1.37
CA VAL A 103 7.84 6.47 2.63
C VAL A 103 9.00 5.49 2.81
N GLU A 104 8.78 4.21 2.48
CA GLU A 104 9.84 3.20 2.54
C GLU A 104 9.69 2.21 1.39
N ILE A 105 10.82 1.76 0.87
CA ILE A 105 10.87 0.66 -0.08
C ILE A 105 12.14 -0.15 0.17
N ASN A 106 12.02 -1.47 0.05
CA ASN A 106 13.15 -2.37 0.10
C ASN A 106 12.98 -3.49 -0.91
N SER A 107 14.04 -3.77 -1.67
CA SER A 107 14.02 -4.78 -2.73
C SER A 107 15.42 -5.35 -2.94
N PRO A 108 15.86 -6.31 -2.11
CA PRO A 108 17.18 -6.93 -2.27
C PRO A 108 17.27 -7.78 -3.54
N VAL A 109 16.12 -8.21 -4.08
CA VAL A 109 16.02 -8.89 -5.37
C VAL A 109 15.67 -7.88 -6.46
N LYS A 110 16.48 -7.82 -7.53
CA LYS A 110 16.30 -6.89 -8.64
C LYS A 110 14.93 -7.05 -9.31
N GLY A 111 14.32 -5.92 -9.67
CA GLY A 111 13.06 -5.87 -10.42
C GLY A 111 11.80 -5.69 -9.56
N TYR A 112 11.81 -6.14 -8.30
CA TYR A 112 10.63 -5.99 -7.44
C TYR A 112 10.36 -4.57 -7.00
N GLY A 113 11.39 -3.75 -6.78
CA GLY A 113 11.23 -2.32 -6.51
C GLY A 113 10.39 -1.63 -7.60
N LYS A 114 10.72 -1.86 -8.88
CA LYS A 114 9.93 -1.33 -10.00
C LYS A 114 8.50 -1.88 -10.00
N LYS A 115 8.32 -3.20 -9.83
CA LYS A 115 6.98 -3.82 -9.77
C LYS A 115 6.09 -3.20 -8.68
N MET A 116 6.66 -2.90 -7.50
CA MET A 116 5.92 -2.25 -6.41
C MET A 116 5.54 -0.81 -6.77
N VAL A 117 6.46 -0.05 -7.39
CA VAL A 117 6.17 1.31 -7.88
C VAL A 117 5.09 1.28 -8.97
N ASP A 118 5.21 0.38 -9.96
CA ASP A 118 4.21 0.16 -11.00
C ASP A 118 2.82 -0.12 -10.41
N ALA A 119 2.75 -1.03 -9.42
CA ALA A 119 1.49 -1.41 -8.77
C ALA A 119 0.80 -0.20 -8.10
N VAL A 120 1.58 0.70 -7.51
CA VAL A 120 1.07 1.93 -6.90
C VAL A 120 0.64 2.92 -7.98
N LEU A 121 1.55 3.32 -8.88
CA LEU A 121 1.31 4.40 -9.84
C LEU A 121 0.16 4.08 -10.81
N SER A 122 0.02 2.83 -11.27
CA SER A 122 -1.06 2.40 -12.16
C SER A 122 -2.46 2.46 -11.53
N SER A 123 -2.52 2.58 -10.20
CA SER A 123 -3.78 2.62 -9.43
C SER A 123 -4.20 4.04 -9.05
N LEU A 124 -3.33 5.03 -9.27
CA LEU A 124 -3.59 6.39 -8.82
C LEU A 124 -4.53 7.11 -9.79
N PRO A 125 -5.48 7.91 -9.28
CA PRO A 125 -6.22 8.83 -10.12
C PRO A 125 -5.28 9.85 -10.78
N LEU A 126 -5.64 10.36 -11.97
CA LEU A 126 -4.78 11.28 -12.74
C LEU A 126 -4.37 12.56 -12.00
N ALA A 127 -5.20 13.04 -11.09
CA ALA A 127 -4.93 14.24 -10.29
C ALA A 127 -4.01 13.97 -9.08
N TRP A 128 -3.55 12.74 -8.91
CA TRP A 128 -2.68 12.38 -7.79
C TRP A 128 -1.22 12.46 -8.19
N HIS A 129 -0.42 12.99 -7.27
CA HIS A 129 1.00 13.14 -7.47
C HIS A 129 1.76 12.22 -6.52
N PRO A 130 2.74 11.44 -6.99
CA PRO A 130 3.64 10.74 -6.11
C PRO A 130 4.73 11.66 -5.56
N THR A 131 5.23 11.33 -4.37
CA THR A 131 6.39 12.01 -3.78
C THR A 131 7.31 11.04 -3.06
N VAL A 132 8.56 11.46 -2.89
CA VAL A 132 9.59 10.79 -2.11
C VAL A 132 10.25 11.89 -1.28
N VAL A 133 9.94 11.94 0.02
CA VAL A 133 10.51 12.96 0.92
C VAL A 133 11.95 12.61 1.31
N PHE A 134 12.22 11.32 1.54
CA PHE A 134 13.51 10.87 2.06
C PHE A 134 14.04 9.68 1.27
N ASP A 135 15.08 9.92 0.47
CA ASP A 135 15.71 8.88 -0.35
C ASP A 135 16.87 8.19 0.40
N GLN A 136 16.69 6.91 0.74
CA GLN A 136 17.74 5.98 1.24
C GLN A 136 18.04 4.86 0.26
N SER A 137 17.73 5.04 -1.02
CA SER A 137 17.66 3.97 -2.01
C SER A 137 18.83 3.97 -3.01
N ASP A 138 19.85 4.79 -2.76
CA ASP A 138 21.08 4.88 -3.57
C ASP A 138 20.79 5.09 -5.07
N GLY A 139 20.03 6.14 -5.40
CA GLY A 139 19.69 6.52 -6.77
C GLY A 139 18.61 5.66 -7.42
N PHE A 140 17.92 4.78 -6.68
CA PHE A 140 16.77 4.06 -7.21
C PHE A 140 15.62 5.01 -7.58
N TRP A 141 15.29 5.99 -6.74
CA TRP A 141 14.20 6.93 -7.04
C TRP A 141 14.51 7.84 -8.23
N GLU A 142 15.76 8.26 -8.43
CA GLU A 142 16.18 8.98 -9.64
C GLU A 142 15.86 8.17 -10.91
N LYS A 143 16.19 6.87 -10.90
CA LYS A 143 15.88 5.96 -12.02
C LYS A 143 14.39 5.78 -12.20
N MET A 144 13.61 5.73 -11.12
CA MET A 144 12.14 5.61 -11.21
C MET A 144 11.53 6.89 -11.79
N LYS A 145 11.91 8.07 -11.30
CA LYS A 145 11.45 9.37 -11.83
C LYS A 145 11.77 9.52 -13.32
N ALA A 146 12.98 9.15 -13.74
CA ALA A 146 13.37 9.16 -15.16
C ALA A 146 12.55 8.16 -16.00
N HIS A 147 12.26 6.97 -15.46
CA HIS A 147 11.46 5.95 -16.14
C HIS A 147 10.00 6.37 -16.31
N TYR A 148 9.40 6.97 -15.28
CA TYR A 148 8.02 7.50 -15.30
C TYR A 148 8.01 9.01 -15.54
N SER A 149 8.63 9.45 -16.65
CA SER A 149 8.75 10.87 -17.01
C SER A 149 7.42 11.54 -17.34
N ASN A 150 6.37 10.77 -17.57
CA ASN A 150 5.00 11.25 -17.79
C ASN A 150 4.19 11.42 -16.49
N VAL A 151 4.79 11.13 -15.33
CA VAL A 151 4.18 11.29 -14.01
C VAL A 151 4.75 12.55 -13.37
N GLU A 152 3.88 13.41 -12.85
CA GLU A 152 4.29 14.62 -12.15
C GLU A 152 4.61 14.30 -10.68
N TRP A 153 5.90 14.17 -10.38
CA TRP A 153 6.40 13.94 -9.03
C TRP A 153 6.45 15.26 -8.26
N LEU A 154 5.94 15.28 -7.02
CA LEU A 154 6.15 16.42 -6.14
C LEU A 154 7.57 16.37 -5.56
N GLU A 155 8.35 17.38 -5.88
CA GLU A 155 9.65 17.67 -5.24
C GLU A 155 9.40 18.49 -3.97
N ILE A 156 10.03 18.10 -2.87
CA ILE A 156 9.86 18.70 -1.53
C ILE A 156 11.21 19.20 -1.03
#